data_AF-A0A355BCP7-F1
#
_entry.id   AF-A0A355BCP7-F1
#
_cell.length_a   1.000
_cell.length_b   1.000
_cell.length_c   1.000
_cell.angle_alpha   90.00
_cell.angle_beta   90.00
_cell.angle_gamma   90.00
#
_symmetry.space_group_name_H-M   'P 1'
#
loop_
_entity.id
_entity.type
_entity.pdbx_description
1 polymer ?
#
loop_
_entity_poly.entity_id
_entity_poly.type
_entity_poly.pdbx_seq_one_letter_code
_entity_poly.pdbx_strand_id
1 'polypeptide(L)'
;MLQNVKLPPSNGYASIVDNFGQVENKGIELAMNATIFDKKDFGWNISTNFSLNRNKLVRLNSNLEFQLGPSVGFAEAYPIMFMEGMPLGIFWGAQTNGIYKDWDEANSSGISGATPGEIKYINNHIDVDANGNPLPLQQINFADFVQIGDPNPDFTFAITNNFRYKNFDANILLTGQKGGDLFWADSWLLLGNNNTRNGLVSAVEDGWQAPLTVDSSGNVIYSPASGNTDGAIYPAP
;
A
#
# COMPACT_ATOMS: atom_id res chain seq x y z
N MET A 1 1.09 -23.86 4.96
CA MET A 1 2.00 -22.71 5.12
C MET A 1 2.62 -22.81 6.49
N LEU A 2 3.94 -22.78 6.63
CA LEU A 2 4.60 -22.74 7.94
C LEU A 2 4.71 -21.28 8.40
N GLN A 3 4.26 -20.94 9.60
CA GLN A 3 4.31 -19.59 10.15
C GLN A 3 4.71 -19.60 11.61
N ASN A 4 5.28 -18.49 12.06
CA ASN A 4 5.50 -18.23 13.48
C ASN A 4 4.26 -17.53 14.06
N VAL A 5 3.44 -18.27 14.78
CA VAL A 5 2.14 -17.83 15.28
C VAL A 5 2.33 -17.18 16.64
N LYS A 6 1.88 -15.93 16.81
CA LYS A 6 1.89 -15.28 18.12
C LYS A 6 0.86 -15.94 19.03
N LEU A 7 1.29 -16.35 20.23
CA LEU A 7 0.42 -16.98 21.22
C LEU A 7 -0.10 -15.93 22.23
N PRO A 8 -1.29 -16.14 22.82
CA PRO A 8 -1.73 -15.38 23.97
C PRO A 8 -0.68 -15.37 25.09
N PRO A 9 -0.40 -14.22 25.73
CA PRO A 9 0.62 -14.11 26.79
C PRO A 9 0.39 -15.08 27.96
N SER A 10 -0.85 -15.50 28.18
CA SER A 10 -1.23 -16.50 29.20
C SER A 10 -0.55 -17.87 29.01
N ASN A 11 -0.05 -18.17 27.81
CA ASN A 11 0.58 -19.45 27.50
C ASN A 11 2.06 -19.52 27.91
N GLY A 12 2.67 -18.43 28.39
CA GLY A 12 4.07 -18.41 28.84
C GLY A 12 5.14 -18.48 27.72
N TYR A 13 4.69 -18.60 26.46
CA TYR A 13 5.53 -18.57 25.26
C TYR A 13 5.02 -17.48 24.31
N ALA A 14 5.95 -16.79 23.62
CA ALA A 14 5.61 -15.69 22.73
C ALA A 14 5.09 -16.17 21.35
N SER A 15 5.60 -17.29 20.84
CA SER A 15 5.19 -17.82 19.53
C SER A 15 5.52 -19.32 19.36
N ILE A 16 4.87 -19.96 18.39
CA ILE A 16 5.15 -21.34 17.95
C ILE A 16 5.22 -21.43 16.42
N VAL A 17 6.06 -22.31 15.88
CA VAL A 17 6.08 -22.65 14.46
C VAL A 17 4.99 -23.69 14.18
N ASP A 18 4.01 -23.33 13.36
CA ASP A 18 2.90 -24.22 13.00
C ASP A 18 2.58 -24.14 11.50
N ASN A 19 1.94 -25.18 10.95
CA ASN A 19 1.39 -25.22 9.60
C ASN A 19 0.09 -24.40 9.51
N PHE A 20 0.20 -23.09 9.70
CA PHE A 20 -0.88 -22.17 10.04
C PHE A 20 -1.91 -21.80 8.93
N GLY A 21 -1.89 -22.47 7.79
CA GLY A 21 -2.89 -22.21 6.76
C GLY A 21 -2.68 -22.95 5.45
N GLN A 22 -3.73 -22.95 4.63
CA GLN A 22 -3.75 -23.53 3.29
C GLN A 22 -3.78 -22.43 2.25
N VAL A 23 -2.85 -22.49 1.31
CA VAL A 23 -2.74 -21.54 0.19
C VAL A 23 -2.93 -22.31 -1.10
N GLU A 24 -3.75 -21.78 -2.00
CA GLU A 24 -3.90 -22.26 -3.36
C GLU A 24 -3.14 -21.33 -4.30
N ASN A 25 -2.45 -21.90 -5.29
CA ASN A 25 -1.82 -21.16 -6.39
C ASN A 25 -2.37 -21.71 -7.70
N LYS A 26 -2.88 -20.82 -8.57
CA LYS A 26 -3.38 -21.17 -9.90
C LYS A 26 -2.82 -20.19 -10.90
N GLY A 27 -2.32 -20.72 -12.01
CA GLY A 27 -1.61 -19.91 -12.98
C GLY A 27 -1.48 -20.53 -14.35
N ILE A 28 -0.96 -19.72 -15.27
CA ILE A 28 -0.60 -20.12 -16.63
C ILE A 28 0.86 -19.76 -16.83
N GLU A 29 1.62 -20.71 -17.34
CA GLU A 29 3.00 -20.52 -17.76
C GLU A 29 3.11 -20.80 -19.25
N LEU A 30 3.73 -19.86 -19.98
CA LEU A 30 3.98 -19.97 -21.40
C LEU A 30 5.47 -19.76 -21.64
N ALA A 31 6.08 -20.73 -22.29
CA ALA A 31 7.45 -20.63 -22.76
C ALA A 31 7.47 -20.83 -24.27
N MET A 32 8.20 -19.96 -24.96
CA MET A 32 8.39 -20.05 -26.40
C MET A 32 9.86 -19.85 -26.71
N ASN A 33 10.40 -20.73 -27.56
CA ASN A 33 11.73 -20.61 -28.12
C ASN A 33 11.60 -20.60 -29.64
N ALA A 34 12.25 -19.65 -30.29
CA ALA A 34 12.24 -19.53 -31.74
C ALA A 34 13.62 -19.17 -32.27
N THR A 35 14.05 -19.89 -33.30
CA THR A 35 15.19 -19.51 -34.13
C THR A 35 14.68 -18.62 -35.25
N ILE A 36 14.93 -17.31 -35.13
CA ILE A 36 14.46 -16.32 -36.10
C ILE A 36 15.35 -16.32 -37.34
N PHE A 37 16.67 -16.38 -37.12
CA PHE A 37 17.65 -16.57 -38.19
C PHE A 37 18.67 -17.64 -37.81
N ASP A 38 18.96 -18.52 -38.77
CA ASP A 38 20.11 -19.41 -38.71
C ASP A 38 20.83 -19.44 -40.05
N LYS A 39 21.83 -18.57 -40.19
CA LYS A 39 22.72 -18.49 -41.34
C LYS A 39 24.16 -18.65 -40.84
N LYS A 40 25.06 -18.95 -41.77
CA LYS A 40 26.49 -19.14 -41.51
C LYS A 40 27.10 -17.97 -40.72
N ASP A 41 26.84 -16.75 -41.16
CA ASP A 41 27.46 -15.55 -40.59
C ASP A 41 26.55 -14.84 -39.58
N PHE A 42 25.25 -15.13 -39.54
CA PHE A 42 24.31 -14.48 -38.63
C PHE A 42 23.31 -15.48 -38.05
N GLY A 43 23.18 -15.49 -36.72
CA GLY A 43 22.17 -16.24 -36.00
C GLY A 43 21.41 -15.34 -35.02
N TRP A 44 20.11 -15.57 -34.87
CA TRP A 44 19.30 -14.94 -33.85
C TRP A 44 18.29 -15.94 -33.29
N ASN A 45 18.39 -16.20 -31.99
CA ASN A 45 17.40 -16.96 -31.23
C ASN A 45 16.72 -16.04 -30.22
N ILE A 46 15.41 -16.21 -30.09
CA ILE A 46 14.61 -15.57 -29.06
C ILE A 46 13.98 -16.65 -28.16
N SER A 47 14.09 -16.43 -26.85
CA SER A 47 13.45 -17.25 -25.83
C SER A 47 12.58 -16.35 -24.98
N THR A 48 11.34 -16.73 -24.75
CA THR A 48 10.40 -15.96 -23.93
C THR A 48 9.80 -16.88 -22.87
N ASN A 49 9.64 -16.36 -21.66
CA ASN A 49 8.91 -16.97 -20.57
C ASN A 49 7.89 -15.95 -20.07
N PHE A 50 6.65 -16.38 -19.86
CA PHE A 50 5.59 -15.60 -19.27
C PHE A 50 4.93 -16.45 -18.19
N SER A 51 4.72 -15.87 -17.02
CA SER A 51 4.05 -16.54 -15.91
C SER A 51 3.02 -15.61 -15.27
N LEU A 52 1.79 -16.10 -15.16
CA LEU A 52 0.72 -15.51 -14.38
C LEU A 52 0.38 -16.50 -13.28
N ASN A 53 0.55 -16.10 -12.02
CA ASN A 53 0.13 -16.89 -10.87
C ASN A 53 -0.80 -16.06 -10.00
N ARG A 54 -1.90 -16.65 -9.53
CA ARG A 54 -2.80 -16.06 -8.53
C ARG A 54 -2.77 -16.96 -7.31
N ASN A 55 -2.36 -16.38 -6.19
CA ASN A 55 -2.43 -17.06 -4.91
C ASN A 55 -3.73 -16.69 -4.19
N LYS A 56 -4.21 -17.60 -3.35
CA LYS A 56 -5.38 -17.38 -2.49
C LYS A 56 -5.16 -18.08 -1.17
N LEU A 57 -5.34 -17.36 -0.07
CA LEU A 57 -5.42 -17.98 1.25
C LEU A 57 -6.79 -18.65 1.38
N VAL A 58 -6.80 -19.98 1.38
CA VAL A 58 -8.04 -20.78 1.40
C VAL A 58 -8.59 -20.87 2.81
N ARG A 59 -7.71 -21.07 3.79
CA ARG A 59 -8.07 -21.10 5.21
C ARG A 59 -6.87 -20.84 6.10
N LEU A 60 -7.11 -20.27 7.27
CA LEU A 60 -6.19 -20.19 8.39
C LEU A 60 -6.47 -21.33 9.36
N ASN A 61 -5.47 -21.69 10.16
CA ASN A 61 -5.71 -22.60 11.28
C ASN A 61 -6.53 -21.89 12.38
N SER A 62 -7.26 -22.65 13.19
CA SER A 62 -8.02 -22.17 14.35
C SER A 62 -9.31 -21.39 14.07
N ASN A 63 -9.93 -21.57 12.89
CA ASN A 63 -11.17 -20.88 12.48
C ASN A 63 -11.07 -19.34 12.54
N LEU A 64 -9.87 -18.80 12.32
CA LEU A 64 -9.64 -17.36 12.21
C LEU A 64 -9.97 -16.91 10.79
N GLU A 65 -10.73 -15.82 10.65
CA GLU A 65 -10.98 -15.21 9.34
C GLU A 65 -9.77 -14.42 8.83
N PHE A 66 -8.95 -13.89 9.75
CA PHE A 66 -7.76 -13.13 9.42
C PHE A 66 -6.65 -13.22 10.48
N GLN A 67 -5.43 -12.87 10.09
CA GLN A 67 -4.27 -12.72 10.95
C GLN A 67 -3.41 -11.54 10.48
N LEU A 68 -3.01 -10.69 11.43
CA LEU A 68 -2.03 -9.64 11.19
C LEU A 68 -0.65 -10.22 10.86
N GLY A 69 -0.05 -9.72 9.80
CA GLY A 69 1.32 -10.03 9.40
C GLY A 69 2.37 -9.35 10.29
N PRO A 70 3.66 -9.44 9.90
CA PRO A 70 4.73 -8.75 10.61
C PRO A 70 4.62 -7.23 10.46
N SER A 71 5.22 -6.49 11.40
CA SER A 71 5.35 -5.04 11.27
C SER A 71 6.38 -4.68 10.19
N VAL A 72 6.15 -3.57 9.47
CA VAL A 72 7.04 -3.10 8.39
C VAL A 72 7.45 -1.65 8.65
N GLY A 73 8.76 -1.37 8.60
CA GLY A 73 9.32 -0.02 8.74
C GLY A 73 9.47 0.44 10.20
N PHE A 74 8.37 0.72 10.89
CA PHE A 74 8.37 1.23 12.27
C PHE A 74 7.44 0.42 13.18
N ALA A 75 7.60 0.60 14.49
CA ALA A 75 6.74 -0.03 15.49
C ALA A 75 5.28 0.36 15.22
N GLU A 76 4.35 -0.59 15.32
CA GLU A 76 2.89 -0.39 15.15
C GLU A 76 2.36 -0.36 13.70
N ALA A 77 3.22 -0.26 12.68
CA ALA A 77 2.80 -0.41 11.30
C ALA A 77 2.65 -1.89 10.92
N TYR A 78 1.42 -2.42 10.96
CA TYR A 78 1.06 -3.77 10.52
C TYR A 78 0.24 -3.74 9.23
N PRO A 79 0.81 -3.30 8.08
CA PRO A 79 0.05 -3.14 6.85
C PRO A 79 -0.28 -4.49 6.21
N ILE A 80 0.39 -5.58 6.59
CA ILE A 80 0.20 -6.90 5.97
C ILE A 80 -0.93 -7.64 6.69
N MET A 81 -1.90 -8.14 5.91
CA MET A 81 -2.98 -8.99 6.38
C MET A 81 -3.00 -10.33 5.67
N PHE A 82 -3.16 -11.41 6.44
CA PHE A 82 -3.54 -12.71 5.92
C PHE A 82 -5.03 -12.89 6.16
N MET A 83 -5.85 -12.86 5.11
CA MET A 83 -7.31 -12.96 5.22
C MET A 83 -7.82 -14.08 4.33
N GLU A 84 -8.69 -14.94 4.88
CA GLU A 84 -9.31 -16.01 4.10
C GLU A 84 -10.05 -15.44 2.88
N GLY A 85 -9.88 -16.07 1.73
CA GLY A 85 -10.49 -15.62 0.49
C GLY A 85 -9.63 -14.64 -0.33
N MET A 86 -8.61 -14.04 0.26
CA MET A 86 -7.79 -12.98 -0.36
C MET A 86 -6.45 -13.51 -0.89
N PRO A 87 -5.76 -12.75 -1.76
CA PRO A 87 -4.35 -12.99 -2.07
C PRO A 87 -3.50 -13.05 -0.81
N LEU A 88 -2.35 -13.72 -0.90
CA LEU A 88 -1.53 -13.93 0.29
C LEU A 88 -0.81 -12.64 0.69
N GLY A 89 -1.05 -12.17 1.91
CA GLY A 89 -0.30 -11.04 2.48
C GLY A 89 -0.63 -9.70 1.84
N ILE A 90 -1.92 -9.43 1.61
CA ILE A 90 -2.40 -8.14 1.08
C ILE A 90 -2.02 -6.98 2.00
N PHE A 91 -2.00 -5.77 1.43
CA PHE A 91 -1.98 -4.57 2.25
C PHE A 91 -3.39 -4.22 2.72
N TRP A 92 -3.58 -4.11 4.02
CA TRP A 92 -4.84 -3.80 4.68
C TRP A 92 -4.68 -2.53 5.51
N GLY A 93 -5.56 -1.55 5.29
CA GLY A 93 -5.45 -0.25 5.94
C GLY A 93 -6.62 0.67 5.64
N ALA A 94 -6.60 1.85 6.23
CA ALA A 94 -7.57 2.89 5.94
C ALA A 94 -7.32 3.47 4.54
N GLN A 95 -8.39 3.65 3.77
CA GLN A 95 -8.34 4.42 2.53
C GLN A 95 -8.43 5.91 2.82
N THR A 96 -7.72 6.72 2.05
CA THR A 96 -7.73 8.18 2.17
C THR A 96 -8.28 8.83 0.91
N ASN A 97 -8.86 10.02 1.05
CA ASN A 97 -9.44 10.80 -0.04
C ASN A 97 -9.02 12.28 0.06
N GLY A 98 -7.70 12.51 0.11
CA GLY A 98 -7.12 13.85 0.21
C GLY A 98 -7.15 14.43 1.62
N ILE A 99 -7.14 15.77 1.70
CA ILE A 99 -6.99 16.55 2.94
C ILE A 99 -8.21 17.47 3.13
N TYR A 100 -8.69 17.64 4.36
CA TYR A 100 -9.78 18.57 4.69
C TYR A 100 -9.40 20.00 4.34
N LYS A 101 -10.17 20.61 3.44
CA LYS A 101 -9.93 21.97 2.98
C LYS A 101 -10.20 22.98 4.09
N ASP A 102 -11.39 22.88 4.67
CA ASP A 102 -11.96 23.84 5.62
C ASP A 102 -12.92 23.16 6.60
N TRP A 103 -13.46 23.97 7.53
CA TRP A 103 -14.35 23.49 8.59
C TRP A 103 -15.71 23.07 8.05
N ASP A 104 -16.19 23.65 6.95
CA ASP A 104 -17.48 23.28 6.38
C ASP A 104 -17.40 21.84 5.86
N GLU A 105 -16.31 21.50 5.18
CA GLU A 105 -16.05 20.14 4.73
C GLU A 105 -15.81 19.17 5.90
N ALA A 106 -14.98 19.56 6.87
CA ALA A 106 -14.68 18.71 8.04
C ALA A 106 -15.94 18.41 8.88
N ASN A 107 -16.77 19.42 9.15
CA ASN A 107 -18.02 19.23 9.91
C ASN A 107 -19.06 18.43 9.12
N SER A 108 -19.14 18.64 7.80
CA SER A 108 -20.07 17.90 6.93
C SER A 108 -19.70 16.42 6.78
N SER A 109 -18.44 16.04 7.07
CA SER A 109 -18.00 14.65 7.00
C SER A 109 -18.67 13.74 8.05
N GLY A 110 -19.12 14.31 9.18
CA GLY A 110 -19.64 13.56 10.32
C GLY A 110 -18.60 12.68 11.01
N ILE A 111 -17.31 12.83 10.69
CA ILE A 111 -16.21 12.09 11.32
C ILE A 111 -15.77 12.82 12.59
N SER A 112 -15.70 12.08 13.69
CA SER A 112 -15.19 12.60 14.96
C SER A 112 -13.73 13.04 14.83
N GLY A 113 -13.44 14.30 15.18
CA GLY A 113 -12.08 14.84 15.17
C GLY A 113 -11.58 15.30 13.79
N ALA A 114 -12.42 15.33 12.77
CA ALA A 114 -12.06 15.93 11.49
C ALA A 114 -11.82 17.44 11.64
N THR A 115 -10.67 17.91 11.16
CA THR A 115 -10.30 19.33 11.15
C THR A 115 -9.62 19.70 9.83
N PRO A 116 -9.61 20.98 9.41
CA PRO A 116 -8.88 21.42 8.23
C PRO A 116 -7.40 21.04 8.31
N GLY A 117 -6.83 20.60 7.19
CA GLY A 117 -5.45 20.13 7.12
C GLY A 117 -5.22 18.67 7.53
N GLU A 118 -6.21 17.99 8.11
CA GLU A 118 -6.12 16.56 8.42
C GLU A 118 -6.43 15.67 7.22
N ILE A 119 -5.90 14.44 7.27
CA ILE A 119 -6.18 13.40 6.27
C ILE A 119 -7.66 13.03 6.30
N LYS A 120 -8.30 13.03 5.13
CA LYS A 120 -9.65 12.49 4.95
C LYS A 120 -9.57 10.99 4.80
N TYR A 121 -10.05 10.25 5.78
CA TYR A 121 -10.24 8.82 5.64
C TYR A 121 -11.64 8.50 5.10
N ILE A 122 -11.73 7.46 4.28
CA ILE A 122 -13.01 6.94 3.80
C ILE A 122 -13.62 6.10 4.92
N ASN A 123 -14.82 6.47 5.35
CA ASN A 123 -15.65 5.65 6.24
C ASN A 123 -16.31 4.55 5.39
N ASN A 124 -15.90 3.30 5.64
CA ASN A 124 -16.44 2.13 4.95
C ASN A 124 -17.44 1.36 5.83
N HIS A 125 -17.57 1.71 7.12
CA HIS A 125 -18.42 1.05 8.08
C HIS A 125 -19.19 2.04 8.97
N ILE A 126 -20.52 1.95 8.96
CA ILE A 126 -21.37 2.80 9.80
C ILE A 126 -21.33 2.28 11.25
N ASP A 127 -20.83 3.11 12.16
CA ASP A 127 -20.89 2.85 13.60
C ASP A 127 -22.32 3.04 14.10
N VAL A 128 -22.83 2.06 14.86
CA VAL A 128 -24.19 2.05 15.39
C VAL A 128 -24.23 1.99 16.92
N ASP A 129 -25.30 2.54 17.49
CA ASP A 129 -25.61 2.41 18.92
C ASP A 129 -26.10 0.99 19.28
N ALA A 130 -26.40 0.78 20.57
CA ALA A 130 -26.91 -0.49 21.07
C ALA A 130 -28.25 -0.92 20.46
N ASN A 131 -28.96 -0.02 19.78
CA ASN A 131 -30.24 -0.27 19.12
C ASN A 131 -30.08 -0.42 17.59
N GLY A 132 -28.86 -0.33 17.06
CA GLY A 132 -28.58 -0.42 15.62
C GLY A 132 -28.78 0.89 14.86
N ASN A 133 -28.95 2.04 15.53
CA ASN A 133 -29.02 3.35 14.87
C ASN A 133 -27.62 3.93 14.65
N PRO A 134 -27.36 4.60 13.52
CA PRO A 134 -26.07 5.26 13.28
C PRO A 134 -25.72 6.25 14.40
N LEU A 135 -24.47 6.22 14.86
CA LEU A 135 -23.96 7.21 15.80
C LEU A 135 -23.95 8.61 15.16
N PRO A 136 -24.23 9.68 15.93
CA PRO A 136 -24.21 11.06 15.42
C PRO A 136 -22.85 11.50 14.86
N LEU A 137 -21.77 10.94 15.40
CA LEU A 137 -20.41 11.08 14.89
C LEU A 137 -19.85 9.69 14.65
N GLN A 138 -19.24 9.50 13.49
CA GLN A 138 -18.62 8.27 13.05
C GLN A 138 -17.13 8.29 13.41
N GLN A 139 -16.54 7.11 13.64
CA GLN A 139 -15.14 6.96 14.01
C GLN A 139 -14.43 6.07 13.01
N ILE A 140 -13.32 6.56 12.46
CA ILE A 140 -12.47 5.75 11.59
C ILE A 140 -11.73 4.73 12.45
N ASN A 141 -12.05 3.46 12.27
CA ASN A 141 -11.52 2.37 13.05
C ASN A 141 -11.19 1.15 12.17
N PHE A 142 -10.79 0.03 12.79
CA PHE A 142 -10.37 -1.16 12.06
C PHE A 142 -11.48 -1.75 11.16
N ALA A 143 -12.76 -1.53 11.49
CA ALA A 143 -13.88 -1.96 10.66
C ALA A 143 -13.97 -1.20 9.33
N ASP A 144 -13.40 0.00 9.25
CA ASP A 144 -13.33 0.80 8.01
C ASP A 144 -12.20 0.37 7.08
N PHE A 145 -11.27 -0.44 7.57
CA PHE A 145 -10.08 -0.81 6.80
C PHE A 145 -10.48 -1.75 5.67
N VAL A 146 -9.79 -1.62 4.55
CA VAL A 146 -10.00 -2.43 3.36
C VAL A 146 -8.66 -2.81 2.75
N GLN A 147 -8.71 -3.62 1.68
CA GLN A 147 -7.53 -3.90 0.89
C GLN A 147 -7.10 -2.61 0.18
N ILE A 148 -5.89 -2.13 0.52
CA ILE A 148 -5.28 -0.94 -0.08
C ILE A 148 -4.19 -1.30 -1.11
N GLY A 149 -3.82 -2.58 -1.21
CA GLY A 149 -2.91 -3.06 -2.24
C GLY A 149 -2.67 -4.57 -2.19
N ASP A 150 -2.01 -5.07 -3.22
CA ASP A 150 -1.58 -6.47 -3.37
C ASP A 150 -0.09 -6.53 -3.78
N PRO A 151 0.82 -6.99 -2.90
CA PRO A 151 2.23 -7.12 -3.25
C PRO A 151 2.51 -8.29 -4.21
N ASN A 152 1.51 -9.12 -4.51
CA ASN A 152 1.68 -10.24 -5.43
C ASN A 152 1.66 -9.75 -6.90
N PRO A 153 2.62 -10.20 -7.74
CA PRO A 153 2.65 -9.83 -9.15
C PRO A 153 1.41 -10.26 -9.93
N ASP A 154 0.94 -9.40 -10.83
CA ASP A 154 -0.09 -9.77 -11.81
C ASP A 154 0.45 -10.75 -12.84
N PHE A 155 1.66 -10.52 -13.33
CA PHE A 155 2.40 -11.45 -14.16
C PHE A 155 3.87 -11.04 -14.19
N THR A 156 4.70 -12.00 -14.57
CA THR A 156 6.13 -11.81 -14.84
C THR A 156 6.44 -12.27 -16.25
N PHE A 157 7.44 -11.66 -16.86
CA PHE A 157 7.95 -12.12 -18.14
C PHE A 157 9.46 -11.96 -18.22
N ALA A 158 10.07 -12.80 -19.06
CA ALA A 158 11.47 -12.72 -19.42
C ALA A 158 11.61 -12.98 -20.93
N ILE A 159 12.45 -12.18 -21.58
CA ILE A 159 12.75 -12.30 -23.00
C ILE A 159 14.27 -12.28 -23.14
N THR A 160 14.83 -13.38 -23.64
CA THR A 160 16.26 -13.51 -23.93
C THR A 160 16.47 -13.49 -25.44
N ASN A 161 17.32 -12.59 -25.90
CA ASN A 161 17.77 -12.53 -27.29
C ASN A 161 19.24 -12.95 -27.36
N ASN A 162 19.52 -13.94 -28.21
CA ASN A 162 20.88 -14.40 -28.48
C ASN A 162 21.21 -14.10 -29.94
N PHE A 163 22.15 -13.20 -30.17
CA PHE A 163 22.67 -12.87 -31.48
C PHE A 163 24.06 -13.47 -31.67
N ARG A 164 24.32 -13.97 -32.86
CA ARG A 164 25.64 -14.39 -33.34
C ARG A 164 25.90 -13.66 -34.65
N TYR A 165 27.04 -13.00 -34.77
CA TYR A 165 27.52 -12.45 -36.03
C TYR A 165 28.99 -12.79 -36.24
N LYS A 166 29.29 -13.74 -37.12
CA LYS A 166 30.62 -14.33 -37.33
C LYS A 166 31.24 -14.79 -36.01
N ASN A 167 32.29 -14.11 -35.54
CA ASN A 167 33.02 -14.43 -34.31
C ASN A 167 32.54 -13.59 -33.09
N PHE A 168 31.45 -12.83 -33.25
CA PHE A 168 30.85 -12.05 -32.18
C PHE A 168 29.54 -12.68 -31.74
N ASP A 169 29.28 -12.63 -30.44
CA ASP A 169 28.00 -12.96 -29.86
C ASP A 169 27.51 -11.82 -28.96
N ALA A 170 26.19 -11.74 -28.79
CA ALA A 170 25.55 -10.84 -27.85
C ALA A 170 24.34 -11.53 -27.24
N ASN A 171 24.24 -11.48 -25.91
CA ASN A 171 23.09 -11.94 -25.15
C ASN A 171 22.42 -10.75 -24.47
N ILE A 172 21.11 -10.60 -24.66
CA ILE A 172 20.32 -9.55 -24.03
C ILE A 172 19.15 -10.21 -23.31
N LEU A 173 19.10 -10.07 -21.98
CA LEU A 173 17.98 -10.50 -21.15
C LEU A 173 17.16 -9.28 -20.71
N LEU A 174 15.88 -9.29 -21.06
CA LEU A 174 14.87 -8.37 -20.52
C LEU A 174 13.99 -9.15 -19.55
N THR A 175 13.83 -8.65 -18.33
CA THR A 175 12.85 -9.18 -17.37
C THR A 175 11.91 -8.07 -16.94
N GLY A 176 10.69 -8.44 -16.58
CA GLY A 176 9.70 -7.49 -16.14
C GLY A 176 8.61 -8.13 -15.30
N GLN A 177 7.98 -7.28 -14.51
CA GLN A 177 6.86 -7.60 -13.66
C GLN A 177 5.80 -6.51 -13.83
N LYS A 178 4.54 -6.90 -13.90
CA LYS A 178 3.40 -6.00 -13.73
C LYS A 178 2.68 -6.34 -12.43
N GLY A 179 2.16 -5.32 -11.75
CA GLY A 179 1.57 -5.47 -10.42
C GLY A 179 2.65 -5.68 -9.36
N GLY A 180 2.24 -6.11 -8.16
CA GLY A 180 3.10 -6.12 -7.00
C GLY A 180 3.21 -4.71 -6.42
N ASP A 181 2.15 -4.30 -5.74
CA ASP A 181 2.10 -3.01 -5.07
C ASP A 181 3.21 -2.89 -4.02
N LEU A 182 3.68 -1.67 -3.83
CA LEU A 182 4.74 -1.35 -2.87
C LEU A 182 4.16 -0.54 -1.71
N PHE A 183 4.29 -1.08 -0.50
CA PHE A 183 4.09 -0.30 0.71
C PHE A 183 5.37 0.46 1.06
N TRP A 184 5.41 1.76 0.76
CA TRP A 184 6.57 2.59 1.04
C TRP A 184 6.53 3.13 2.48
N ALA A 185 7.02 2.34 3.44
CA ALA A 185 6.96 2.69 4.86
C ALA A 185 7.75 3.98 5.22
N ASP A 186 8.85 4.26 4.52
CA ASP A 186 9.67 5.46 4.78
C ASP A 186 8.97 6.77 4.39
N SER A 187 7.90 6.70 3.57
CA SER A 187 7.05 7.85 3.24
C SER A 187 6.56 8.57 4.49
N TRP A 188 6.25 7.83 5.56
CA TRP A 188 5.82 8.39 6.84
C TRP A 188 6.86 9.37 7.41
N LEU A 189 8.13 9.00 7.36
CA LEU A 189 9.22 9.83 7.88
C LEU A 189 9.59 10.97 6.93
N LEU A 190 9.47 10.76 5.63
CA LEU A 190 9.87 11.74 4.62
C LEU A 190 8.80 12.79 4.35
N LEU A 191 7.53 12.45 4.58
CA LEU A 191 6.37 13.32 4.38
C LEU A 191 5.80 13.87 5.69
N GLY A 192 6.16 13.28 6.83
CA GLY A 192 5.73 13.77 8.13
C GLY A 192 6.52 15.01 8.54
N ASN A 193 5.83 16.12 8.80
CA ASN A 193 6.43 17.39 9.22
C ASN A 193 6.79 17.43 10.73
N ASN A 194 6.45 16.38 11.48
CA ASN A 194 6.67 16.26 12.92
C ASN A 194 8.01 15.59 13.31
N ASN A 195 9.07 15.73 12.52
CA ASN A 195 10.36 15.12 12.85
C ASN A 195 11.56 16.06 12.65
N THR A 196 12.68 15.73 13.30
CA THR A 196 13.93 16.51 13.25
C THR A 196 14.88 16.08 12.13
N ARG A 197 14.41 15.29 11.16
CA ARG A 197 15.18 14.77 10.04
C ARG A 197 14.89 15.60 8.80
N ASN A 198 15.68 15.37 7.75
CA ASN A 198 15.37 15.96 6.44
C ASN A 198 14.10 15.30 5.89
N GLY A 199 13.12 16.12 5.55
CA GLY A 199 11.91 15.73 4.82
C GLY A 199 11.99 16.12 3.34
N LEU A 200 10.98 15.70 2.58
CA LEU A 200 10.79 16.17 1.21
C LEU A 200 10.31 17.63 1.23
N VAL A 201 10.91 18.47 0.41
CA VAL A 201 10.51 19.90 0.29
C VAL A 201 9.03 20.02 -0.08
N SER A 202 8.52 19.14 -0.94
CA SER A 202 7.11 19.08 -1.32
C SER A 202 6.17 18.83 -0.15
N ALA A 203 6.58 18.13 0.91
CA ALA A 203 5.74 17.91 2.09
C ALA A 203 5.44 19.20 2.87
N VAL A 204 6.30 20.22 2.72
CA VAL A 204 6.16 21.53 3.34
C VAL A 204 5.53 22.53 2.36
N GLU A 205 6.01 22.55 1.12
CA GLU A 205 5.57 23.52 0.10
C GLU A 205 4.19 23.19 -0.48
N ASP A 206 3.89 21.91 -0.70
CA ASP A 206 2.61 21.44 -1.27
C ASP A 206 1.63 20.94 -0.19
N GLY A 207 2.01 21.05 1.08
CA GLY A 207 1.16 20.70 2.21
C GLY A 207 0.03 21.70 2.44
N TRP A 208 -0.98 21.27 3.18
CA TRP A 208 -2.06 22.16 3.55
C TRP A 208 -1.52 23.32 4.40
N GLN A 209 -1.83 24.55 4.01
CA GLN A 209 -1.43 25.74 4.73
C GLN A 209 -2.67 26.57 5.06
N ALA A 210 -2.82 26.88 6.34
CA ALA A 210 -3.91 27.70 6.81
C ALA A 210 -3.88 29.07 6.10
N PRO A 211 -5.04 29.63 5.71
CA PRO A 211 -5.13 30.93 5.07
C PRO A 211 -4.95 32.07 6.10
N LEU A 212 -3.76 32.11 6.71
CA LEU A 212 -3.37 33.03 7.76
C LEU A 212 -2.10 33.78 7.32
N THR A 213 -2.05 35.07 7.62
CA THR A 213 -0.85 35.90 7.45
C THR A 213 -0.62 36.73 8.71
N VAL A 214 0.56 37.32 8.84
CA VAL A 214 0.90 38.22 9.94
C VAL A 214 0.87 39.66 9.43
N ASP A 215 0.15 40.54 10.12
CA ASP A 215 0.13 41.98 9.80
C ASP A 215 1.43 42.69 10.23
N SER A 216 1.58 43.96 9.87
CA SER A 216 2.75 44.77 10.24
C SER A 216 2.93 44.97 11.75
N SER A 217 1.91 44.67 12.54
CA SER A 217 1.90 44.76 14.01
C SER A 217 2.15 43.42 14.69
N GLY A 218 2.36 42.34 13.92
CA GLY A 218 2.61 41.00 14.44
C GLY A 218 1.35 40.19 14.75
N ASN A 219 0.15 40.67 14.40
CA ASN A 219 -1.09 39.92 14.62
C ASN A 219 -1.35 38.94 13.49
N VAL A 220 -1.80 37.74 13.84
CA VAL A 220 -2.27 36.74 12.88
C VAL A 220 -3.66 37.15 12.38
N ILE A 221 -3.80 37.35 11.07
CA ILE A 221 -5.04 37.70 10.41
C ILE A 221 -5.40 36.66 9.35
N TYR A 222 -6.69 36.43 9.15
CA TYR A 222 -7.19 35.58 8.08
C TYR A 222 -7.04 36.28 6.72
N SER A 223 -6.45 35.58 5.76
CA SER A 223 -6.24 36.08 4.40
C SER A 223 -6.53 34.96 3.40
N PRO A 224 -7.66 35.01 2.66
CA PRO A 224 -8.03 34.00 1.67
C PRO A 224 -7.03 33.86 0.51
N ALA A 225 -6.24 34.91 0.25
CA ALA A 225 -5.22 34.92 -0.80
C ALA A 225 -3.89 34.31 -0.34
N SER A 226 -3.76 33.99 0.95
CA SER A 226 -2.63 33.26 1.51
C SER A 226 -3.03 31.83 1.85
N GLY A 227 -2.05 30.92 1.91
CA GLY A 227 -2.26 29.51 2.23
C GLY A 227 -2.43 28.62 1.01
N ASN A 228 -2.64 27.34 1.28
CA ASN A 228 -2.77 26.25 0.31
C ASN A 228 -3.82 25.28 0.85
N THR A 229 -5.09 25.50 0.48
CA THR A 229 -6.22 24.70 1.01
C THR A 229 -6.87 23.83 -0.07
N ASP A 230 -6.77 24.25 -1.33
CA ASP A 230 -7.35 23.57 -2.49
C ASP A 230 -6.32 22.67 -3.15
N GLY A 231 -6.58 21.35 -3.17
CA GLY A 231 -5.71 20.38 -3.84
C GLY A 231 -4.42 20.04 -3.09
N ALA A 232 -4.30 20.44 -1.82
CA ALA A 232 -3.22 20.01 -0.95
C ALA A 232 -3.19 18.47 -0.84
N ILE A 233 -2.01 17.89 -1.07
CA ILE A 233 -1.80 16.43 -1.07
C ILE A 233 -1.09 15.93 0.19
N TYR A 234 -0.55 16.85 1.00
CA TYR A 234 0.03 16.55 2.32
C TYR A 234 -0.75 17.26 3.42
N PRO A 235 -0.86 16.64 4.61
CA PRO A 235 -1.54 17.26 5.75
C PRO A 235 -0.82 18.53 6.20
N ALA A 236 -1.50 19.28 7.08
CA ALA A 236 -0.91 20.44 7.72
C ALA A 236 0.43 20.08 8.41
N PRO A 237 1.44 20.96 8.34
CA PRO A 237 2.69 20.78 9.06
C PRO A 237 2.53 20.80 10.58
#